data_AF-A0AAD1H8X2-F1
#
_entry.id   AF-A0AAD1H8X2-F1
#
_cell.length_a   1.000
_cell.length_b   1.000
_cell.length_c   1.000
_cell.angle_alpha   90.00
_cell.angle_beta   90.00
_cell.angle_gamma   90.00
#
_symmetry.space_group_name_H-M   'P 1'
#
loop_
_entity.id
_entity.type
_entity.pdbx_description
1 polymer ?
#
loop_
_entity_poly.entity_id
_entity_poly.type
_entity_poly.pdbx_seq_one_letter_code
_entity_poly.pdbx_strand_id
1 'polypeptide(L)'
;MGTGRGHYIREYLAEAQGRCCAICGGASVWLDLPLALVLDHIDGDPTKNRRENLRLVCPNCDSQLTTYKSRNRGKGRHYRRQRYADGQSY
;
A
#
# COMPACT_ATOMS: atom_id res chain seq x y z
N MET A 1 -7.90 -12.07 -17.09
CA MET A 1 -8.45 -10.76 -16.68
C MET A 1 -8.95 -10.90 -15.26
N GLY A 2 -8.32 -10.23 -14.29
CA GLY A 2 -8.60 -10.45 -12.86
C GLY A 2 -9.96 -9.88 -12.46
N THR A 3 -10.83 -10.75 -11.95
CA THR A 3 -12.14 -10.43 -11.39
C THR A 3 -11.97 -9.87 -9.98
N GLY A 4 -12.19 -8.57 -9.84
CA GLY A 4 -12.28 -7.93 -8.53
C GLY A 4 -12.60 -6.48 -8.76
N ARG A 5 -13.74 -6.01 -8.26
CA ARG A 5 -14.10 -4.58 -8.26
C ARG A 5 -12.87 -3.81 -7.82
N GLY A 6 -12.38 -2.91 -8.67
CA GLY A 6 -11.28 -2.03 -8.32
C GLY A 6 -11.63 -1.34 -7.01
N HIS A 7 -10.73 -1.42 -6.04
CA HIS A 7 -10.95 -0.75 -4.77
C HIS A 7 -10.91 0.74 -5.04
N TYR A 8 -12.07 1.43 -5.00
CA TYR A 8 -12.23 2.80 -5.50
C TYR A 8 -11.15 3.79 -5.01
N ILE A 9 -10.66 3.64 -3.76
CA ILE A 9 -9.56 4.47 -3.23
C ILE A 9 -8.28 4.28 -4.05
N ARG A 10 -7.95 3.06 -4.48
CA ARG A 10 -6.75 2.81 -5.30
C ARG A 10 -6.90 3.41 -6.69
N GLU A 11 -8.08 3.34 -7.30
CA GLU A 11 -8.35 3.96 -8.60
C GLU A 11 -8.23 5.49 -8.50
N TYR A 12 -8.91 6.09 -7.52
CA TYR A 12 -8.83 7.53 -7.23
C TYR A 12 -7.38 8.01 -7.02
N LEU A 13 -6.58 7.28 -6.22
CA LEU A 13 -5.17 7.62 -6.00
C LEU A 13 -4.33 7.43 -7.27
N ALA A 14 -4.60 6.37 -8.04
CA ALA A 14 -3.87 6.12 -9.28
C ALA A 14 -4.11 7.23 -10.30
N GLU A 15 -5.36 7.65 -10.48
CA GLU A 15 -5.71 8.78 -11.36
C GLU A 15 -5.05 10.08 -10.89
N ALA A 16 -5.16 10.41 -9.60
CA ALA A 16 -4.54 11.60 -9.02
C ALA A 16 -2.99 11.60 -9.11
N GLN A 17 -2.35 10.45 -9.28
CA GLN A 17 -0.90 10.30 -9.42
C GLN A 17 -0.44 10.02 -10.86
N GLY A 18 -1.33 10.11 -11.85
CA GLY A 18 -0.98 9.78 -13.25
C GLY A 18 -0.55 8.32 -13.44
N ARG A 19 -1.01 7.41 -12.58
CA ARG A 19 -0.67 5.98 -12.53
C ARG A 19 0.84 5.72 -12.35
N CYS A 20 1.54 6.66 -11.71
CA CYS A 20 2.96 6.56 -11.42
C CYS A 20 3.22 6.42 -9.91
N CYS A 21 4.41 5.91 -9.59
CA CYS A 21 4.93 5.88 -8.22
C CYS A 21 5.07 7.30 -7.66
N ALA A 22 4.52 7.55 -6.47
CA ALA A 22 4.59 8.85 -5.80
C ALA A 22 6.00 9.27 -5.36
N ILE A 23 6.97 8.34 -5.33
CA ILE A 23 8.34 8.60 -4.86
C ILE A 23 9.29 8.80 -6.03
N CYS A 24 9.37 7.83 -6.96
CA CYS A 24 10.33 7.88 -8.06
C CYS A 24 9.73 8.34 -9.41
N GLY A 25 8.41 8.55 -9.50
CA GLY A 25 7.74 8.86 -10.76
C GLY A 25 7.66 7.71 -11.77
N GLY A 26 8.19 6.53 -11.43
CA GLY A 26 8.18 5.37 -12.33
C GLY A 26 6.76 4.88 -12.67
N ALA A 27 6.59 4.44 -13.92
CA ALA A 27 5.31 3.98 -14.46
C ALA A 27 4.82 2.68 -13.80
N SER A 28 3.51 2.42 -13.88
CA SER A 28 2.89 1.15 -13.47
C SER A 28 3.10 0.01 -14.48
N VAL A 29 4.27 -0.04 -15.14
CA VAL A 29 4.66 -1.10 -16.09
C VAL A 29 6.10 -1.50 -15.80
N TRP A 30 6.37 -2.81 -15.79
CA TRP A 30 7.69 -3.38 -15.60
C TRP A 30 7.84 -4.63 -16.46
N LEU A 31 8.89 -4.69 -17.29
CA LEU A 31 9.10 -5.77 -18.27
C LEU A 31 7.85 -6.02 -19.12
N ASP A 32 7.26 -4.95 -19.66
CA ASP A 32 6.03 -4.95 -20.48
C ASP A 32 4.78 -5.52 -19.80
N LEU A 33 4.84 -5.77 -18.49
CA LEU A 33 3.72 -6.26 -17.68
C LEU A 33 3.23 -5.18 -16.71
N PRO A 34 1.92 -5.15 -16.38
CA PRO A 34 1.39 -4.23 -15.39
C PRO A 34 2.07 -4.41 -14.04
N LEU A 35 2.64 -3.33 -13.50
CA LEU A 35 3.23 -3.29 -12.17
C LEU A 35 2.17 -2.82 -11.16
N ALA A 36 1.86 -3.68 -10.19
CA ALA A 36 0.96 -3.30 -9.09
C ALA A 36 1.67 -2.33 -8.13
N LEU A 37 1.16 -1.11 -8.05
CA LEU A 37 1.59 -0.16 -7.02
C LEU A 37 1.00 -0.53 -5.66
N VAL A 38 1.81 -0.38 -4.61
CA VAL A 38 1.47 -0.62 -3.21
C VAL A 38 0.77 0.62 -2.65
N LEU A 39 -0.36 0.42 -1.96
CA LEU A 39 -0.98 1.47 -1.16
C LEU A 39 -0.20 1.62 0.14
N ASP A 40 0.43 2.77 0.31
CA ASP A 40 1.28 3.11 1.44
C ASP A 40 0.65 4.22 2.27
N HIS A 41 0.71 4.06 3.59
CA HIS A 41 0.42 5.09 4.57
C HIS A 41 1.75 5.78 4.91
N ILE A 42 1.89 7.07 4.61
CA ILE A 42 3.15 7.81 4.75
C ILE A 42 3.71 7.69 6.17
N ASP A 43 2.86 7.77 7.18
CA ASP A 43 3.26 7.65 8.59
C ASP A 43 3.30 6.21 9.13
N GLY A 44 2.88 5.23 8.32
CA GLY A 44 2.80 3.82 8.64
C GLY A 44 1.59 3.41 9.49
N ASP A 45 0.67 4.33 9.81
CA ASP A 45 -0.51 4.04 10.63
C ASP A 45 -1.73 3.69 9.75
N PRO A 46 -2.18 2.42 9.76
CA PRO A 46 -3.28 1.95 8.92
C PRO A 46 -4.66 2.52 9.33
N THR A 47 -4.76 3.20 10.48
CA THR A 47 -6.01 3.81 10.95
C THR A 47 -6.25 5.20 10.34
N LYS A 48 -5.20 5.86 9.82
CA LYS A 48 -5.26 7.23 9.30
C LYS A 48 -5.42 7.26 7.79
N ASN A 49 -6.66 7.18 7.33
CA ASN A 49 -7.03 7.05 5.91
C ASN A 49 -7.30 8.39 5.19
N ARG A 50 -6.64 9.47 5.62
CA ARG A 50 -6.77 10.78 4.95
C ARG A 50 -5.96 10.81 3.66
N ARG A 51 -6.42 11.55 2.65
CA ARG A 51 -5.78 11.62 1.32
C ARG A 51 -4.31 12.03 1.41
N GLU A 52 -4.01 12.97 2.30
CA GLU A 52 -2.66 13.47 2.58
C GLU A 52 -1.71 12.39 3.11
N ASN A 53 -2.23 11.35 3.76
CA ASN A 53 -1.43 10.25 4.33
C ASN A 53 -1.35 9.03 3.41
N LEU A 54 -2.06 9.02 2.28
CA LEU A 54 -2.12 7.88 1.36
C LEU A 54 -1.37 8.19 0.06
N ARG A 55 -0.57 7.22 -0.39
CA ARG A 55 0.09 7.28 -1.69
C ARG A 55 0.22 5.89 -2.31
N LEU A 56 0.34 5.84 -3.64
CA LEU A 56 0.73 4.63 -4.35
C LEU A 56 2.23 4.66 -4.65
N VAL A 57 2.96 3.62 -4.27
CA VAL A 57 4.42 3.50 -4.46
C VAL A 57 4.76 2.19 -5.19
N CYS A 58 5.84 2.17 -5.98
CA CYS A 58 6.30 0.93 -6.60
C CYS A 58 6.98 0.01 -5.56
N PRO A 59 7.06 -1.31 -5.82
CA PRO A 59 7.69 -2.26 -4.88
C PRO A 59 9.15 -1.91 -4.52
N ASN A 60 9.89 -1.31 -5.46
CA ASN A 60 11.28 -0.91 -5.24
C ASN A 60 11.37 0.26 -4.24
N CYS A 61 10.50 1.26 -4.35
CA CYS A 61 10.44 2.37 -3.39
C CYS A 61 9.87 1.92 -2.04
N ASP A 62 8.82 1.08 -2.04
CA ASP A 62 8.24 0.50 -0.82
C ASP A 62 9.29 -0.20 0.03
N SER A 63 10.15 -1.02 -0.59
CA SER A 63 11.22 -1.75 0.13
C SER A 63 12.26 -0.86 0.83
N GLN A 64 12.37 0.41 0.43
CA GLN A 64 13.30 1.39 0.99
C GLN A 64 12.67 2.22 2.12
N LEU A 65 11.36 2.15 2.31
CA LEU A 65 10.69 2.91 3.36
C LEU A 65 11.11 2.44 4.75
N THR A 66 11.16 3.39 5.69
CA THR A 66 11.32 3.11 7.12
C THR A 66 10.12 2.36 7.70
N THR A 67 8.97 2.43 7.03
CA THR A 67 7.74 1.71 7.35
C THR A 67 7.63 0.35 6.64
N TYR A 68 8.68 -0.13 5.96
CA TYR A 68 8.61 -1.40 5.24
C TYR A 68 8.54 -2.61 6.17
N LYS A 69 7.47 -3.40 6.04
CA LYS A 69 7.28 -4.70 6.74
C LYS A 69 7.57 -4.61 8.25
N SER A 70 8.55 -5.39 8.74
CA SER A 70 8.92 -5.48 10.15
C SER A 70 9.52 -4.19 10.69
N ARG A 71 9.97 -3.26 9.83
CA ARG A 71 10.45 -1.94 10.25
C ARG A 71 9.32 -1.08 10.83
N ASN A 72 8.06 -1.31 10.43
CA ASN A 72 6.88 -0.63 10.97
C ASN A 72 6.28 -1.31 12.22
N ARG A 73 7.13 -1.93 13.03
CA ARG A 73 6.69 -2.57 14.28
C ARG A 73 6.14 -1.50 15.23
N GLY A 74 4.98 -1.77 15.82
CA GLY A 74 4.31 -0.85 16.75
C GLY A 74 3.19 -0.01 16.12
N LYS A 75 3.21 0.22 14.81
CA LYS A 75 2.16 0.98 14.10
C LYS A 75 1.22 0.11 13.25
N GLY A 76 1.53 -1.17 13.11
CA GLY A 76 0.69 -2.11 12.37
C GLY A 76 -0.68 -2.38 13.01
N ARG A 77 -1.51 -3.15 12.32
CA ARG A 77 -2.87 -3.54 12.76
C ARG A 77 -2.84 -4.41 14.03
N HIS A 78 -2.91 -3.79 15.21
CA HIS A 78 -2.88 -4.48 16.50
C HIS A 78 -3.99 -5.54 16.62
N TYR A 79 -5.20 -5.25 16.11
CA TYR A 79 -6.34 -6.16 16.16
C TYR A 79 -6.05 -7.49 15.46
N ARG A 80 -5.17 -7.53 14.45
CA ARG A 80 -4.78 -8.78 13.79
C ARG A 80 -3.92 -9.65 14.70
N ARG A 81 -3.03 -9.04 15.48
CA ARG A 81 -2.21 -9.78 16.46
C ARG A 81 -3.08 -10.39 17.55
N GLN A 82 -4.06 -9.63 18.03
CA GLN A 82 -5.03 -10.14 19.01
C GLN A 82 -5.81 -11.32 18.43
N ARG A 83 -6.39 -11.19 17.23
CA ARG A 83 -7.08 -12.31 16.55
C ARG A 83 -6.22 -13.57 16.42
N TYR A 84 -4.93 -13.45 16.11
CA TYR A 84 -4.04 -14.60 16.04
C TYR A 84 -3.76 -15.21 17.42
N ALA A 85 -3.61 -14.39 18.46
CA ALA A 85 -3.48 -14.87 19.84
C ALA A 85 -4.75 -15.59 20.32
N ASP A 86 -5.92 -15.14 19.86
CA ASP A 86 -7.23 -15.73 20.16
C ASP A 86 -7.55 -16.96 19.30
N GLY A 87 -6.63 -17.43 18.45
CA GLY A 87 -6.83 -18.61 17.58
C GLY A 87 -7.77 -18.39 16.38
N GLN A 88 -8.10 -17.15 16.03
CA GLN A 88 -9.04 -16.80 14.98
C GLN A 88 -8.37 -16.61 13.60
N SER A 89 -7.63 -17.61 13.10
CA SER A 89 -6.98 -17.56 11.79
C SER A 89 -7.91 -18.02 10.67
N TYR A 90 -8.72 -17.11 10.13
CA TYR A 90 -9.48 -17.29 8.88
C TYR A 90 -9.88 -15.93 8.30
#